data_AF-A0A5E6ZZD6-F1
#
_entry.id   AF-A0A5E6ZZD6-F1
#
_cell.length_a   1.000
_cell.length_b   1.000
_cell.length_c   1.000
_cell.angle_alpha   90.00
_cell.angle_beta   90.00
_cell.angle_gamma   90.00
#
_symmetry.space_group_name_H-M   'P 1'
#
loop_
_entity.id
_entity.type
_entity.pdbx_description
1 polymer ?
#
loop_
_entity_poly.entity_id
_entity_poly.type
_entity_poly.pdbx_seq_one_letter_code
_entity_poly.pdbx_strand_id
1 'polypeptide(L)'
;MLTFRNRKKKTWTDLNDWALALIGALSFLVGSFYLWIVASNTPDLLVLSRDHGLPLKAIWVFVFLGGLALCSWFFLTVARRCNELLYERNFK
;
A
#
# COMPACT_ATOMS: atom_id res chain seq x y z
N MET A 1 17.19 21.36 -21.18
CA MET A 1 15.96 20.52 -21.16
C MET A 1 16.37 19.10 -20.85
N LEU A 2 16.19 18.64 -19.60
CA LEU A 2 16.50 17.26 -19.22
C LEU A 2 15.47 16.34 -19.88
N THR A 3 15.87 15.72 -20.99
CA THR A 3 15.16 14.61 -21.59
C THR A 3 15.09 13.49 -20.54
N PHE A 4 13.93 13.37 -19.90
CA PHE A 4 13.54 12.18 -19.15
C PHE A 4 13.58 11.01 -20.12
N ARG A 5 14.76 10.42 -20.23
CA ARG A 5 15.06 9.25 -21.05
C ARG A 5 14.15 8.14 -20.54
N ASN A 6 13.09 7.94 -21.32
CA ASN A 6 12.16 6.83 -21.35
C ASN A 6 12.83 5.56 -20.79
N ARG A 7 12.79 5.39 -19.46
CA ARG A 7 13.23 4.16 -18.80
C ARG A 7 12.19 3.15 -19.19
N LYS A 8 12.44 2.45 -20.31
CA LYS A 8 11.67 1.28 -20.70
C LYS A 8 11.56 0.38 -19.48
N LYS A 9 10.37 0.34 -18.87
CA LYS A 9 9.98 -0.56 -17.78
C LYS A 9 9.86 -1.99 -18.35
N LYS A 10 10.91 -2.47 -19.02
CA LYS A 10 10.94 -3.75 -19.73
C LYS A 10 10.81 -4.94 -18.78
N THR A 11 11.12 -4.76 -17.49
CA THR A 11 11.12 -5.85 -16.52
C THR A 11 9.73 -6.41 -16.22
N TRP A 12 8.67 -5.60 -16.32
CA TRP A 12 7.31 -6.04 -16.00
C TRP A 12 6.54 -6.57 -17.22
N THR A 13 6.93 -6.18 -18.44
CA THR A 13 6.31 -6.65 -19.69
C THR A 13 6.77 -8.06 -20.10
N ASP A 14 7.92 -8.51 -19.61
CA ASP A 14 8.46 -9.86 -19.85
C ASP A 14 7.98 -10.89 -18.80
N LEU A 15 7.34 -10.43 -17.72
CA LEU A 15 6.83 -11.30 -16.68
C LEU A 15 5.50 -11.93 -17.12
N ASN A 16 5.38 -13.24 -16.91
CA ASN A 16 4.18 -14.03 -17.16
C ASN A 16 2.96 -13.37 -16.47
N ASP A 17 1.82 -13.25 -17.16
CA ASP A 17 0.61 -12.63 -16.63
C ASP A 17 0.16 -13.24 -15.29
N TRP A 18 0.36 -14.55 -15.12
CA TRP A 18 0.14 -15.23 -13.84
C TRP A 18 1.07 -14.77 -12.71
N ALA A 19 2.34 -14.52 -12.99
CA ALA A 19 3.28 -14.01 -12.00
C ALA A 19 2.95 -12.57 -11.61
N LEU A 20 2.55 -11.74 -12.58
CA LEU A 20 2.10 -10.36 -12.33
C LEU A 20 0.83 -10.33 -11.48
N ALA A 21 -0.12 -11.24 -11.75
CA ALA A 21 -1.35 -11.39 -11.00
C ALA A 21 -1.08 -11.85 -9.56
N LEU A 22 -0.18 -12.81 -9.36
CA LEU A 22 0.21 -13.26 -8.02
C LEU A 22 0.90 -12.15 -7.23
N ILE A 23 1.83 -11.40 -7.83
CA ILE A 23 2.52 -10.29 -7.16
C ILE A 23 1.54 -9.17 -6.81
N GLY A 24 0.61 -8.84 -7.73
CA GLY A 24 -0.43 -7.85 -7.49
C GLY A 24 -1.39 -8.28 -6.37
N ALA A 25 -1.83 -9.54 -6.38
CA ALA A 25 -2.71 -10.11 -5.36
C ALA A 25 -2.04 -10.18 -3.98
N LEU A 26 -0.79 -10.64 -3.92
CA LEU A 26 0.01 -10.65 -2.68
C LEU A 26 0.20 -9.23 -2.14
N SER A 27 0.54 -8.27 -3.02
CA SER A 27 0.70 -6.86 -2.62
C SER A 27 -0.62 -6.27 -2.12
N PHE A 28 -1.73 -6.59 -2.78
CA PHE A 28 -3.06 -6.16 -2.34
C PHE A 28 -3.43 -6.76 -0.99
N LEU A 29 -3.13 -8.05 -0.78
CA LEU A 29 -3.43 -8.77 0.45
C LEU A 29 -2.63 -8.21 1.63
N VAL A 30 -1.32 -8.00 1.43
CA VAL A 30 -0.42 -7.39 2.43
C VAL A 30 -0.85 -5.95 2.73
N GLY A 31 -1.12 -5.15 1.70
CA GLY A 31 -1.58 -3.78 1.90
C GLY A 31 -2.92 -3.69 2.62
N SER A 32 -3.90 -4.52 2.24
CA SER A 32 -5.21 -4.59 2.89
C SER A 32 -5.12 -5.07 4.33
N PHE A 33 -4.21 -6.01 4.63
CA PHE A 33 -3.95 -6.48 5.99
C PHE A 33 -3.40 -5.35 6.88
N TYR A 34 -2.42 -4.59 6.39
CA TYR A 34 -1.92 -3.41 7.11
C TYR A 34 -3.00 -2.34 7.28
N LEU A 35 -3.84 -2.11 6.25
CA LEU A 35 -4.96 -1.16 6.33
C LEU A 35 -5.96 -1.60 7.41
N TRP A 36 -6.26 -2.89 7.48
CA TRP A 36 -7.15 -3.47 8.48
C TRP A 36 -6.61 -3.24 9.90
N ILE A 37 -5.32 -3.53 10.12
CA ILE A 37 -4.67 -3.31 11.42
C ILE A 37 -4.79 -1.84 11.82
N VAL A 38 -4.48 -0.92 10.89
CA VAL A 38 -4.64 0.52 11.15
C VAL A 38 -6.09 0.85 11.48
N ALA A 39 -7.05 0.43 10.66
CA ALA A 39 -8.48 0.75 10.83
C ALA A 39 -9.08 0.20 12.12
N SER A 40 -8.65 -1.00 12.55
CA SER A 40 -9.11 -1.63 13.79
C SER A 40 -8.51 -1.00 15.05
N ASN A 41 -7.25 -0.55 15.00
CA ASN A 41 -6.57 0.03 16.16
C ASN A 41 -6.79 1.55 16.29
N THR A 42 -7.06 2.26 15.19
CA THR A 42 -7.33 3.72 15.18
C THR A 42 -8.46 4.15 16.14
N PRO A 43 -9.65 3.50 16.17
CA PRO A 43 -10.73 3.94 17.05
C PRO A 43 -10.40 3.76 18.53
N ASP A 44 -9.77 2.64 18.90
CA ASP A 44 -9.33 2.36 20.28
C ASP A 44 -8.34 3.42 20.76
N LEU A 45 -7.38 3.78 19.90
CA LEU A 45 -6.41 4.84 20.16
C LEU A 45 -7.07 6.22 20.28
N LEU A 46 -8.09 6.51 19.47
CA LEU A 46 -8.82 7.77 19.53
C LEU A 46 -9.58 7.92 20.85
N VAL A 47 -10.25 6.85 21.30
CA VAL A 47 -10.98 6.82 22.57
C VAL A 47 -10.01 6.99 23.73
N LEU A 48 -8.91 6.22 23.74
CA LEU A 48 -7.89 6.30 24.80
C LEU A 48 -7.22 7.69 24.86
N SER A 49 -6.96 8.30 23.71
CA SER A 49 -6.40 9.65 23.62
C SER A 49 -7.36 10.73 24.13
N ARG A 50 -8.67 10.52 23.95
CA ARG A 50 -9.71 11.43 24.41
C ARG A 50 -9.90 11.36 25.93
N ASP A 51 -9.83 10.17 26.52
CA ASP A 51 -10.06 9.98 27.96
C ASP A 51 -8.84 10.31 28.82
N HIS A 52 -7.61 10.02 28.36
CA HIS A 52 -6.40 10.20 29.16
C HIS A 52 -5.57 11.45 28.80
N GLY A 53 -5.96 12.20 27.76
CA GLY A 53 -5.14 13.25 27.14
C GLY A 53 -3.94 12.66 26.40
N LEU A 54 -3.39 13.33 25.37
CA LEU A 54 -2.32 12.78 24.52
C LEU A 54 -1.02 12.52 25.33
N PRO A 55 -0.72 11.28 25.74
CA PRO A 55 0.55 10.97 26.34
C PRO A 55 1.59 10.91 25.21
N LEU A 56 2.86 11.21 25.51
CA LEU A 56 3.95 11.01 24.55
C LEU A 56 3.92 9.62 23.89
N LYS A 57 3.50 8.58 24.62
CA LYS A 57 3.29 7.23 24.08
C LYS A 57 2.24 7.16 22.96
N ALA A 58 1.11 7.88 23.05
CA ALA A 58 0.12 7.87 21.98
C ALA A 58 0.65 8.52 20.71
N ILE A 59 1.49 9.56 20.81
CA ILE A 59 2.14 10.19 19.65
C ILE A 59 2.98 9.16 18.89
N TRP A 60 3.80 8.37 19.60
CA TRP A 60 4.58 7.29 18.99
C TRP A 60 3.70 6.24 18.32
N VAL A 61 2.59 5.85 18.95
CA VAL A 61 1.65 4.89 18.36
C VAL A 61 0.97 5.46 17.12
N PHE A 62 0.57 6.73 17.12
CA PHE A 62 0.01 7.41 15.94
C PHE A 62 1.02 7.50 14.80
N VAL A 63 2.29 7.81 15.08
CA VAL A 63 3.36 7.82 14.08
C VAL A 63 3.58 6.41 13.51
N PHE A 64 3.56 5.38 14.35
CA PHE A 64 3.69 4.00 13.91
C PHE A 64 2.50 3.56 13.04
N LEU A 65 1.26 3.91 13.44
CA LEU A 65 0.05 3.67 12.67
C LEU A 65 0.07 4.39 11.32
N GLY A 66 0.50 5.65 11.32
CA GLY A 66 0.68 6.44 10.10
C GLY A 66 1.72 5.84 9.17
N GLY A 67 2.83 5.32 9.73
CA GLY A 67 3.85 4.58 8.98
C GLY A 67 3.29 3.30 8.34
N LEU A 68 2.51 2.51 9.09
CA LEU A 68 1.83 1.33 8.55
C LEU A 68 0.82 1.68 7.45
N ALA A 69 0.09 2.78 7.61
CA ALA A 69 -0.83 3.28 6.59
C ALA A 69 -0.08 3.70 5.31
N LEU A 70 1.08 4.36 5.44
CA LEU A 70 1.96 4.70 4.32
C LEU A 70 2.50 3.44 3.61
N CYS A 71 2.93 2.42 4.36
CA CYS A 71 3.34 1.14 3.79
C CYS A 71 2.19 0.47 3.04
N SER A 72 1.01 0.37 3.68
CA SER A 72 -0.21 -0.16 3.08
C SER A 72 -0.54 0.55 1.76
N TRP A 73 -0.50 1.89 1.76
CA TRP A 73 -0.72 2.71 0.59
C TRP A 73 0.24 2.38 -0.54
N PHE A 74 1.54 2.28 -0.23
CA PHE A 74 2.55 1.91 -1.21
C PHE A 74 2.25 0.55 -1.86
N PHE A 75 1.95 -0.48 -1.07
CA PHE A 75 1.59 -1.81 -1.59
C PHE A 75 0.30 -1.78 -2.43
N LEU A 76 -0.72 -1.03 -2.02
CA LEU A 76 -1.94 -0.86 -2.81
C LEU A 76 -1.67 -0.15 -4.15
N THR A 77 -0.81 0.86 -4.19
CA THR A 77 -0.45 1.53 -5.44
C THR A 77 0.29 0.60 -6.41
N VAL A 78 1.17 -0.25 -5.89
CA VAL A 78 1.83 -1.30 -6.67
C VAL A 78 0.82 -2.30 -7.20
N ALA A 79 -0.09 -2.79 -6.35
CA ALA A 79 -1.15 -3.72 -6.74
C ALA A 79 -2.06 -3.13 -7.83
N ARG A 80 -2.50 -1.87 -7.69
CA ARG A 80 -3.27 -1.17 -8.72
C ARG A 80 -2.52 -1.11 -10.04
N ARG A 81 -1.21 -0.84 -10.00
CA ARG A 81 -0.42 -0.75 -11.22
C ARG A 81 -0.22 -2.09 -11.91
N CYS A 82 -0.05 -3.17 -11.15
CA CYS A 82 -0.04 -4.53 -11.68
C CYS A 82 -1.40 -4.89 -12.32
N ASN A 83 -2.51 -4.54 -11.67
CA ASN A 83 -3.84 -4.80 -12.20
C ASN A 83 -4.12 -4.04 -13.50
N GLU A 84 -3.70 -2.76 -13.58
CA GLU A 84 -3.85 -1.95 -14.79
C GLU A 84 -3.06 -2.54 -15.98
N LEU A 85 -1.86 -3.06 -15.73
CA LEU A 85 -1.05 -3.75 -16.75
C LEU A 85 -1.68 -5.07 -17.21
N LEU A 86 -2.27 -5.85 -16.29
CA LEU A 86 -3.01 -7.07 -16.63
C LEU A 86 -4.27 -6.77 -17.43
N TYR A 87 -5.01 -5.72 -17.03
CA TYR A 87 -6.22 -5.30 -17.73
C TYR A 87 -5.91 -4.89 -19.17
N GLU A 88 -4.84 -4.12 -19.41
CA GLU A 88 -4.42 -3.75 -20.76
C GLU A 88 -3.96 -4.94 -21.62
N ARG A 89 -3.54 -6.07 -21.03
CA ARG A 89 -3.08 -7.25 -21.78
C ARG A 89 -4.17 -8.28 -22.06
N ASN A 90 -5.09 -8.46 -21.13
CA ASN A 90 -6.07 -9.55 -21.18
C ASN A 90 -7.48 -9.08 -21.61
N PHE A 91 -7.80 -7.79 -21.48
CA PHE A 91 -9.16 -7.27 -21.71
C PHE A 91 -9.25 -6.14 -22.75
N LYS A 92 -8.13 -5.66 -23.29
CA LYS A 92 -8.07 -4.61 -24.32
C LYS A 92 -7.35 -5.12 -25.56
#